data_AF-A0A967Z9N0-F1
#
_entry.id   AF-A0A967Z9N0-F1
#
_cell.length_a   1.000
_cell.length_b   1.000
_cell.length_c   1.000
_cell.angle_alpha   90.00
_cell.angle_beta   90.00
_cell.angle_gamma   90.00
#
_symmetry.space_group_name_H-M   'P 1'
#
loop_
_entity.id
_entity.type
_entity.pdbx_description
1 polymer ?
#
loop_
_entity_poly.entity_id
_entity_poly.type
_entity_poly.pdbx_seq_one_letter_code
_entity_poly.pdbx_strand_id
1 'polypeptide(L)' 'MLNSYAVVEADGRVTLVDAGLKRSARRIAAALRSIGRAPSEVTRILMTHAHPDHAGGLAALKSETGAPVAAHADDAAA' A
#
# COMPACT_ATOMS: atom_id res chain seq x y z
N MET A 1 8.22 15.04 1.83
CA MET A 1 8.51 13.92 0.89
C MET A 1 7.47 12.85 1.16
N LEU A 2 6.88 12.27 0.13
CA LEU A 2 5.84 11.25 0.24
C LEU A 2 6.45 9.91 -0.16
N ASN A 3 6.56 9.00 0.81
CA ASN A 3 7.16 7.70 0.58
C ASN A 3 6.11 6.62 0.82
N SER A 4 6.18 5.56 0.02
CA SER A 4 5.52 4.30 0.30
C SER A 4 6.58 3.22 0.19
N TYR A 5 6.51 2.23 1.07
CA TYR A 5 7.52 1.18 1.16
C TYR A 5 6.90 -0.17 0.83
N ALA A 6 7.66 -1.05 0.20
CA ALA A 6 7.31 -2.45 0.03
C ALA A 6 8.31 -3.28 0.84
N VAL A 7 7.80 -4.02 1.83
CA VAL A 7 8.59 -4.98 2.60
C VAL A 7 8.37 -6.36 1.98
N VAL A 8 9.46 -6.96 1.55
CA VAL A 8 9.51 -8.27 0.89
C VAL A 8 9.98 -9.29 1.91
N GLU A 9 9.08 -10.19 2.30
CA GLU A 9 9.39 -11.29 3.21
C GLU A 9 10.11 -12.43 2.47
N ALA A 10 10.82 -13.27 3.22
CA ALA A 10 11.56 -14.42 2.68
C ALA A 10 10.67 -15.45 1.97
N ASP A 11 9.38 -15.53 2.35
CA ASP A 11 8.39 -16.42 1.75
C ASP A 11 7.65 -15.82 0.55
N GLY A 12 8.07 -14.64 0.07
CA GLY A 12 7.48 -13.99 -1.10
C GLY A 12 6.28 -13.09 -0.79
N ARG A 13 5.77 -13.06 0.45
CA ARG A 13 4.71 -12.11 0.82
C ARG A 13 5.20 -10.67 0.79
N VAL A 14 4.33 -9.75 0.39
CA VAL A 14 4.62 -8.30 0.39
C VAL A 14 3.70 -7.58 1.36
N THR A 15 4.29 -6.70 2.18
CA THR A 15 3.56 -5.68 2.94
C THR A 15 3.83 -4.31 2.33
N LEU A 16 2.77 -3.60 1.93
CA LEU A 16 2.86 -2.18 1.57
C LEU A 16 2.71 -1.32 2.81
N VAL A 17 3.54 -0.28 2.94
CA VAL A 17 3.41 0.78 3.96
C VAL A 17 3.05 2.08 3.25
N ASP A 18 1.91 2.66 3.63
CA ASP A 18 1.27 3.82 2.98
C ASP A 18 0.83 3.58 1.51
N ALA A 19 -0.11 4.41 1.06
CA ALA A 19 -0.72 4.36 -0.27
C ALA A 19 -0.48 5.63 -1.10
N GLY A 20 0.14 6.65 -0.52
CA GLY A 20 0.41 7.93 -1.16
C GLY A 20 -0.86 8.70 -1.53
N LEU A 21 -0.73 9.65 -2.46
CA LEU A 21 -1.84 10.40 -3.06
C LEU A 21 -2.75 9.50 -3.92
N LYS A 22 -3.95 10.00 -4.27
CA LYS A 22 -4.93 9.31 -5.15
C LYS A 22 -4.35 8.76 -6.47
N ARG A 23 -3.38 9.47 -7.04
CA ARG A 23 -2.69 9.09 -8.29
C ARG A 23 -1.49 8.17 -8.10
N SER A 24 -1.08 7.90 -6.87
CA SER A 24 0.12 7.13 -6.54
C SER A 24 -0.03 5.64 -6.81
N ALA A 25 -1.25 5.09 -6.79
CA ALA A 25 -1.48 3.65 -6.96
C ALA A 25 -0.77 3.06 -8.20
N ARG A 26 -0.91 3.71 -9.38
CA ARG A 26 -0.23 3.27 -10.61
C ARG A 26 1.30 3.28 -10.49
N ARG A 27 1.85 4.28 -9.80
CA ARG A 27 3.30 4.40 -9.57
C ARG A 27 3.79 3.33 -8.58
N ILE A 28 3.04 3.05 -7.53
CA ILE A 28 3.34 2.00 -6.54
C ILE A 28 3.28 0.63 -7.21
N ALA A 29 2.25 0.34 -8.02
CA ALA A 29 2.16 -0.90 -8.78
C ALA A 29 3.33 -1.06 -9.77
N ALA A 30 3.76 0.03 -10.43
CA ALA A 30 4.95 0.00 -11.28
C ALA A 30 6.24 -0.23 -10.47
N ALA A 31 6.36 0.36 -9.28
CA ALA A 31 7.50 0.14 -8.39
C ALA A 31 7.58 -1.32 -7.92
N LEU A 32 6.46 -1.93 -7.53
CA LEU A 32 6.39 -3.37 -7.22
C LEU A 32 6.91 -4.21 -8.39
N ARG A 33 6.43 -3.93 -9.62
CA ARG A 33 6.89 -4.65 -10.82
C ARG A 33 8.38 -4.48 -11.08
N SER A 34 8.94 -3.30 -10.80
CA SER A 34 10.37 -3.05 -10.98
C SER A 34 11.27 -3.86 -10.05
N ILE A 35 10.74 -4.34 -8.91
CA ILE A 35 11.45 -5.24 -7.99
C ILE A 35 11.04 -6.71 -8.15
N GLY A 36 10.41 -7.05 -9.29
CA GLY A 36 9.99 -8.42 -9.59
C GLY A 36 8.77 -8.90 -8.81
N ARG A 37 7.93 -7.98 -8.30
CA ARG A 37 6.70 -8.30 -7.59
C ARG A 37 5.45 -7.83 -8.32
N ALA A 38 4.37 -8.58 -8.18
CA ALA A 38 3.04 -8.23 -8.66
C ALA A 38 2.20 -7.61 -7.51
N PRO A 39 1.27 -6.70 -7.82
CA PRO A 39 0.30 -6.21 -6.83
C PRO A 39 -0.47 -7.32 -6.12
N SER A 40 -0.77 -8.43 -6.81
CA SER A 40 -1.47 -9.59 -6.22
C SER A 40 -0.65 -10.36 -5.17
N GLU A 41 0.66 -10.11 -5.05
CA GLU A 41 1.52 -10.69 -3.99
C GLU A 41 1.53 -9.84 -2.71
N VAL A 42 0.88 -8.66 -2.74
CA VAL A 42 0.66 -7.85 -1.55
C VAL A 42 -0.39 -8.53 -0.70
N THR A 43 0.00 -8.93 0.51
CA THR A 43 -0.87 -9.64 1.46
C THR A 43 -1.33 -8.74 2.60
N ARG A 44 -0.75 -7.54 2.71
CA ARG A 44 -1.11 -6.55 3.72
C ARG A 44 -0.80 -5.14 3.23
N ILE A 45 -1.67 -4.20 3.55
CA ILE A 45 -1.43 -2.76 3.45
C ILE A 45 -1.46 -2.18 4.87
N LEU A 46 -0.35 -1.58 5.32
CA LEU A 46 -0.21 -0.95 6.63
C LEU A 46 -0.20 0.56 6.48
N MET A 47 -1.15 1.25 7.14
CA MET A 47 -1.23 2.70 7.16
C MET A 47 -0.48 3.27 8.35
N THR A 48 0.35 4.28 8.11
CA THR A 48 0.96 5.06 9.19
C THR A 48 -0.06 5.98 9.86
N HIS A 49 -0.91 6.65 9.06
CA HIS A 49 -2.04 7.48 9.48
C HIS A 49 -2.95 7.82 8.28
N ALA A 50 -4.13 8.39 8.53
CA ALA A 50 -5.18 8.59 7.50
C ALA A 50 -5.14 9.94 6.75
N HIS A 51 -4.01 10.66 6.71
CA HIS A 51 -3.96 11.89 5.91
C HIS A 51 -4.00 11.60 4.40
N PRO A 52 -4.60 12.50 3.58
CA PRO A 52 -4.80 12.27 2.15
C PRO A 52 -3.53 12.00 1.33
N ASP A 53 -2.39 12.45 1.82
CA ASP A 53 -1.08 12.27 1.21
C ASP A 53 -0.46 10.89 1.50
N HIS A 54 -0.98 10.16 2.49
CA HIS A 54 -0.63 8.78 2.83
C HIS A 54 -1.71 7.77 2.44
N ALA A 55 -2.99 8.12 2.58
CA ALA A 55 -4.12 7.21 2.36
C ALA A 55 -4.86 7.44 1.03
N GLY A 56 -4.54 8.51 0.28
CA GLY A 56 -5.27 8.90 -0.92
C GLY A 56 -5.35 7.82 -2.00
N GLY A 57 -4.31 6.99 -2.15
CA GLY A 57 -4.26 5.88 -3.10
C GLY A 57 -4.86 4.56 -2.60
N LEU A 58 -5.32 4.51 -1.34
CA LEU A 58 -5.62 3.26 -0.62
C LEU A 58 -6.74 2.45 -1.29
N ALA A 59 -7.83 3.10 -1.69
CA ALA A 59 -8.96 2.41 -2.31
C ALA A 59 -8.57 1.68 -3.61
N ALA A 60 -7.74 2.31 -4.44
CA ALA A 60 -7.26 1.72 -5.68
C ALA A 60 -6.30 0.56 -5.42
N LEU A 61 -5.35 0.72 -4.49
CA LEU A 61 -4.43 -0.37 -4.12
C LEU A 61 -5.18 -1.55 -3.47
N LYS A 62 -6.15 -1.30 -2.60
CA LYS A 62 -6.99 -2.36 -2.03
C LYS A 62 -7.72 -3.14 -3.13
N SER A 63 -8.27 -2.46 -4.13
CA SER A 63 -8.92 -3.11 -5.27
C SER A 63 -7.94 -3.90 -6.15
N GLU A 64 -6.74 -3.40 -6.37
CA GLU A 64 -5.74 -4.03 -7.26
C GLU A 64 -5.05 -5.22 -6.60
N THR A 65 -4.82 -5.15 -5.28
CA THR A 65 -4.10 -6.18 -4.51
C THR A 65 -5.02 -7.22 -3.88
N GLY A 66 -6.25 -6.83 -3.53
CA GLY A 66 -7.13 -7.64 -2.68
C GLY A 66 -6.71 -7.72 -1.21
N ALA A 67 -5.65 -7.00 -0.81
CA ALA A 67 -5.07 -7.12 0.52
C ALA A 67 -5.95 -6.50 1.62
N PRO A 68 -5.99 -7.08 2.82
CA PRO A 68 -6.53 -6.41 4.00
C PRO A 68 -5.68 -5.19 4.37
N VAL A 69 -6.35 -4.20 4.97
CA VAL A 69 -5.72 -2.96 5.46
C VAL A 69 -5.62 -3.02 6.97
N ALA A 70 -4.45 -2.73 7.51
CA ALA A 70 -4.21 -2.48 8.92
C ALA A 70 -3.96 -0.99 9.13
N ALA A 71 -4.66 -0.39 10.08
CA ALA A 71 -4.50 1.00 10.50
C ALA A 71 -4.65 1.08 12.02
N HIS A 72 -4.19 2.17 12.62
CA HIS A 72 -4.50 2.47 14.02
C HIS A 72 -6.02 2.65 14.19
N ALA A 73 -6.57 2.29 15.35
CA ALA A 73 -8.02 2.34 15.59
C ALA A 73 -8.60 3.75 15.39
N ASP A 74 -7.85 4.77 15.82
CA ASP A 74 -8.25 6.18 15.70
C ASP A 74 -8.29 6.67 14.24
N ASP A 75 -7.53 6.04 13.34
CA ASP A 75 -7.52 6.35 11.90
C ASP A 75 -8.52 5.50 11.10
N ALA A 76 -9.03 4.41 11.68
CA ALA A 76 -9.86 3.45 10.95
C ALA A 76 -11.26 3.99 10.59
N ALA A 77 -11.70 5.05 11.26
CA ALA A 77 -12.98 5.72 11.04
C ALA A 77 -12.88 7.01 10.20
N ALA A 78 -11.67 7.38 9.75
CA ALA A 78 -11.41 8.60 8.99
C ALA A 78 -11.88 8.54 7.53
#